data_AF-A0A2G7GJH3-F1
#
_entry.id   AF-A0A2G7GJH3-F1
#
_cell.length_a   1.000
_cell.length_b   1.000
_cell.length_c   1.000
_cell.angle_alpha   90.00
_cell.angle_beta   90.00
_cell.angle_gamma   90.00
#
_symmetry.space_group_name_H-M   'P 1'
#
loop_
_entity.id
_entity.type
_entity.pdbx_description
1 polymer ?
#
loop_
_entity_poly.entity_id
_entity_poly.type
_entity_poly.pdbx_seq_one_letter_code
_entity_poly.pdbx_strand_id
1 'polypeptide(L)'
;MNNQMTWKYIFQLKAVINWVESIFLLLSDQWIREVLGEKPLINSEYSHLFLALVFAIGIGYWWVGNDISRNHGIVKLGIIAQSSVFLVLAYHTLISNLHPFYLIPGVIDLTFAILFGIFLNSYNRTQTATE
;
A
#
# COMPACT_ATOMS: atom_id res chain seq x y z
N MET A 1 21.81 -11.93 -12.18
CA MET A 1 20.64 -11.69 -13.07
C MET A 1 19.26 -11.97 -12.44
N ASN A 2 19.10 -12.16 -11.11
CA ASN A 2 17.79 -12.54 -10.53
C ASN A 2 17.07 -11.46 -9.68
N ASN A 3 17.74 -10.38 -9.28
CA ASN A 3 17.13 -9.36 -8.40
C ASN A 3 16.17 -8.40 -9.11
N GLN A 4 16.48 -7.95 -10.33
CA GLN A 4 15.65 -6.93 -11.00
C GLN A 4 14.27 -7.45 -11.39
N MET A 5 14.19 -8.68 -11.92
CA MET A 5 12.90 -9.31 -12.23
C MET A 5 12.06 -9.53 -10.98
N THR A 6 12.68 -9.95 -9.88
CA THR A 6 12.00 -10.11 -8.58
C THR A 6 11.39 -8.79 -8.11
N TRP A 7 12.18 -7.70 -8.13
CA TRP A 7 11.69 -6.38 -7.71
C TRP A 7 10.56 -5.87 -8.61
N LYS A 8 10.69 -6.03 -9.93
CA LYS A 8 9.62 -5.75 -10.88
C LYS A 8 8.30 -6.42 -10.47
N TYR A 9 8.33 -7.74 -10.21
CA TYR A 9 7.12 -8.46 -9.83
C TYR A 9 6.60 -8.07 -8.45
N ILE A 10 7.47 -7.72 -7.49
CA ILE A 10 7.03 -7.20 -6.18
C ILE A 10 6.24 -5.90 -6.34
N PHE A 11 6.72 -4.96 -7.16
CA PHE A 11 6.00 -3.70 -7.41
C PHE A 11 4.69 -3.93 -8.17
N GLN A 12 4.69 -4.80 -9.19
CA GLN A 12 3.46 -5.15 -9.93
C GLN A 12 2.45 -5.89 -9.05
N LEU A 13 2.90 -6.79 -8.17
CA LEU A 13 2.05 -7.46 -7.19
C LEU A 13 1.42 -6.43 -6.25
N LYS A 14 2.21 -5.46 -5.75
CA LYS A 14 1.66 -4.40 -4.91
C LYS A 14 0.65 -3.53 -5.64
N ALA A 15 0.89 -3.21 -6.92
CA ALA A 15 -0.08 -2.51 -7.75
C ALA A 15 -1.43 -3.26 -7.82
N VAL A 16 -1.37 -4.57 -8.09
CA VAL A 16 -2.56 -5.42 -8.16
C VAL A 16 -3.27 -5.51 -6.80
N ILE A 17 -2.52 -5.68 -5.71
CA ILE A 17 -3.10 -5.68 -4.35
C ILE A 17 -3.84 -4.36 -4.07
N ASN A 18 -3.24 -3.21 -4.39
CA ASN A 18 -3.91 -1.91 -4.22
C ASN A 18 -5.22 -1.82 -5.01
N TRP A 19 -5.23 -2.29 -6.25
CA TRP A 19 -6.44 -2.27 -7.08
C TRP A 19 -7.52 -3.22 -6.54
N VAL A 20 -7.13 -4.44 -6.18
CA VAL A 20 -8.06 -5.42 -5.60
C VAL A 20 -8.62 -4.90 -4.28
N GLU A 21 -7.78 -4.39 -3.39
CA GLU A 21 -8.18 -3.85 -2.10
C GLU A 21 -9.12 -2.65 -2.26
N SER A 22 -8.75 -1.68 -3.11
CA SER A 22 -9.58 -0.49 -3.33
C SER A 22 -10.94 -0.82 -3.91
N ILE A 23 -11.01 -1.69 -4.92
CA ILE A 23 -12.27 -2.13 -5.53
C ILE A 23 -13.08 -2.98 -4.56
N PHE A 24 -12.44 -3.92 -3.86
CA PHE A 24 -13.12 -4.82 -2.93
C PHE A 24 -13.73 -4.05 -1.77
N LEU A 25 -12.97 -3.16 -1.11
CA LEU A 25 -13.50 -2.35 -0.01
C LEU A 25 -14.56 -1.35 -0.49
N LEU A 26 -14.41 -0.79 -1.70
CA LEU A 26 -15.43 0.09 -2.27
C LEU A 26 -16.80 -0.60 -2.39
N LEU A 27 -16.80 -1.88 -2.78
CA LEU A 27 -18.03 -2.64 -3.00
C LEU A 27 -18.53 -3.36 -1.74
N SER A 28 -17.64 -3.62 -0.77
CA SER A 28 -17.91 -4.56 0.33
C SER A 28 -17.87 -3.93 1.72
N ASP A 29 -17.46 -2.67 1.89
CA ASP A 29 -17.30 -2.05 3.22
C ASP A 29 -18.59 -2.11 4.07
N GLN A 30 -19.75 -1.81 3.49
CA GLN A 30 -21.03 -1.90 4.22
C GLN A 30 -21.29 -3.33 4.71
N TRP A 31 -21.13 -4.33 3.84
CA TRP A 31 -21.31 -5.73 4.20
C TRP A 31 -20.33 -6.18 5.29
N ILE A 32 -19.05 -5.77 5.19
CA ILE A 32 -18.03 -6.05 6.20
C ILE A 32 -18.44 -5.46 7.54
N ARG A 33 -18.90 -4.20 7.57
CA ARG A 33 -19.36 -3.54 8.81
C ARG A 33 -20.52 -4.26 9.45
N GLU A 34 -21.51 -4.65 8.67
CA GLU A 34 -22.67 -5.41 9.16
C GLU A 34 -22.25 -6.74 9.80
N VAL A 35 -21.35 -7.48 9.15
CA VAL A 35 -20.78 -8.73 9.69
C VAL A 35 -20.00 -8.49 10.99
N LEU A 36 -19.30 -7.36 11.10
CA LEU A 36 -18.53 -6.97 12.28
C LEU A 36 -19.38 -6.31 13.38
N GLY A 37 -20.68 -6.06 13.15
CA GLY A 37 -21.55 -5.32 14.08
C GLY A 37 -21.19 -3.83 14.20
N GLU A 38 -20.47 -3.29 13.22
CA GLU A 38 -20.04 -1.90 13.15
C GLU A 38 -21.13 -1.00 12.56
N LYS A 39 -21.16 0.26 12.99
CA LYS A 39 -22.10 1.23 12.43
C LYS A 39 -21.69 1.62 11.00
N PRO A 40 -22.65 1.97 10.13
CA PRO A 40 -22.36 2.56 8.83
C PRO A 40 -21.53 3.83 8.96
N LEU A 41 -20.72 4.12 7.94
CA LEU A 41 -19.99 5.37 7.87
C LEU A 41 -20.95 6.55 7.71
N ILE A 42 -20.74 7.60 8.50
CA ILE A 42 -21.51 8.84 8.40
C ILE A 42 -21.12 9.63 7.14
N ASN A 43 -19.83 9.61 6.78
CA ASN A 43 -19.26 10.38 5.66
C ASN A 43 -18.53 9.45 4.67
N SER A 44 -19.29 8.58 3.99
CA SER A 44 -18.77 7.54 3.08
C SER A 44 -17.93 8.07 1.91
N GLU A 45 -18.17 9.32 1.49
CA GLU A 45 -17.44 9.98 0.42
C GLU A 45 -15.94 10.11 0.70
N TYR A 46 -15.53 10.29 1.96
CA TYR A 46 -14.10 10.32 2.31
C TYR A 46 -13.44 8.95 2.14
N SER A 47 -14.18 7.87 2.40
CA SER A 47 -13.71 6.52 2.11
C SER A 47 -13.58 6.29 0.61
N HIS A 48 -14.53 6.77 -0.20
CA HIS A 48 -14.42 6.69 -1.67
C HIS A 48 -13.21 7.47 -2.21
N LEU A 49 -12.96 8.68 -1.70
CA LEU A 49 -11.79 9.48 -2.05
C LEU A 49 -10.48 8.76 -1.66
N PHE A 50 -10.44 8.16 -0.47
CA PHE A 50 -9.29 7.37 -0.03
C PHE A 50 -9.06 6.16 -0.94
N LEU A 51 -10.09 5.39 -1.26
CA LEU A 51 -9.97 4.20 -2.12
C LEU A 51 -9.56 4.57 -3.56
N ALA A 52 -10.04 5.70 -4.08
CA ALA A 52 -9.58 6.24 -5.35
C ALA A 52 -8.08 6.58 -5.33
N LEU A 53 -7.59 7.14 -4.21
CA LEU A 53 -6.16 7.41 -4.02
C LEU A 53 -5.35 6.10 -3.92
N VAL A 54 -5.84 5.09 -3.18
CA VAL A 54 -5.21 3.76 -3.09
C VAL A 54 -5.09 3.14 -4.48
N PHE A 55 -6.13 3.24 -5.30
CA PHE A 55 -6.12 2.78 -6.69
C PHE A 55 -5.06 3.53 -7.53
N ALA A 56 -5.01 4.85 -7.43
CA ALA A 56 -4.03 5.69 -8.14
C ALA A 56 -2.58 5.39 -7.71
N ILE A 57 -2.35 5.14 -6.43
CA ILE A 57 -1.03 4.68 -5.93
C ILE A 57 -0.65 3.34 -6.56
N GLY A 58 -1.61 2.44 -6.78
CA GLY A 58 -1.39 1.20 -7.51
C GLY A 58 -0.85 1.43 -8.93
N ILE A 59 -1.35 2.45 -9.64
CA ILE A 59 -0.81 2.86 -10.95
C ILE A 59 0.66 3.28 -10.83
N GLY A 60 1.00 4.04 -9.77
CA GLY A 60 2.38 4.42 -9.47
C GLY A 60 3.30 3.21 -9.32
N TYR A 61 2.88 2.18 -8.57
CA TYR A 61 3.68 0.96 -8.43
C TYR A 61 3.76 0.14 -9.70
N TRP A 62 2.72 0.15 -10.54
CA TRP A 62 2.79 -0.45 -11.87
C TRP A 62 3.86 0.21 -12.75
N TRP A 63 3.94 1.54 -12.73
CA TRP A 63 5.00 2.28 -13.44
C TRP A 63 6.39 1.96 -12.90
N VAL A 64 6.55 1.87 -11.57
CA VAL A 64 7.81 1.43 -10.95
C VAL A 64 8.18 0.02 -11.42
N GLY A 65 7.24 -0.93 -11.44
CA GLY A 65 7.50 -2.29 -11.88
C GLY A 65 7.95 -2.37 -13.35
N ASN A 66 7.45 -1.48 -14.21
CA ASN A 66 7.83 -1.44 -15.63
C ASN A 66 9.23 -0.85 -15.85
N ASP A 67 9.65 0.11 -15.02
CA ASP A 67 11.01 0.62 -14.99
C ASP A 67 11.44 0.92 -13.54
N ILE A 68 12.10 -0.08 -12.94
CA ILE A 68 12.55 -0.02 -11.55
C ILE A 68 13.72 0.95 -11.37
N SER A 69 14.43 1.33 -12.44
CA SER A 69 15.66 2.16 -12.36
C SER A 69 15.38 3.65 -12.28
N ARG A 70 14.26 4.11 -12.87
CA ARG A 70 13.94 5.55 -13.00
C ARG A 70 12.97 6.07 -11.96
N ASN A 71 12.14 5.21 -11.38
CA ASN A 71 10.96 5.63 -10.62
C ASN A 71 11.16 5.67 -9.09
N HIS A 72 12.40 5.85 -8.60
CA HIS A 72 12.70 5.84 -7.16
C HIS A 72 11.97 6.91 -6.35
N GLY A 73 11.58 8.03 -6.97
CA GLY A 73 10.74 9.04 -6.31
C GLY A 73 9.38 8.49 -5.90
N ILE A 74 8.74 7.71 -6.76
CA ILE A 74 7.47 7.03 -6.49
C ILE A 74 7.65 6.00 -5.37
N VAL A 75 8.77 5.28 -5.35
CA VAL A 75 9.08 4.31 -4.29
C VAL A 75 9.18 4.99 -2.93
N LYS A 76 9.92 6.10 -2.83
CA LYS A 76 10.04 6.89 -1.59
C LYS A 76 8.69 7.41 -1.11
N LEU A 77 7.89 7.96 -2.04
CA LEU A 77 6.53 8.41 -1.73
C LEU A 77 5.67 7.24 -1.24
N GLY A 78 5.79 6.07 -1.87
CA GLY A 78 5.07 4.86 -1.51
C GLY A 78 5.41 4.34 -0.11
N ILE A 79 6.67 4.41 0.30
CA ILE A 79 7.11 4.08 1.67
C ILE A 79 6.42 5.00 2.68
N ILE A 80 6.45 6.32 2.43
CA ILE A 80 5.82 7.31 3.30
C ILE A 80 4.30 7.08 3.37
N ALA A 81 3.65 6.92 2.22
CA ALA A 81 2.20 6.73 2.14
C ALA A 81 1.74 5.47 2.90
N GLN A 82 2.34 4.32 2.62
CA GLN A 82 1.98 3.04 3.26
C GLN A 82 2.26 3.04 4.77
N SER A 83 3.40 3.61 5.18
CA SER A 83 3.73 3.73 6.60
C SER A 83 2.72 4.63 7.33
N SER A 84 2.34 5.76 6.71
CA SER A 84 1.33 6.67 7.27
C SER A 84 -0.05 6.01 7.38
N VAL A 85 -0.48 5.25 6.36
CA VAL A 85 -1.75 4.51 6.40
C VAL A 85 -1.74 3.49 7.55
N PHE A 86 -0.68 2.70 7.69
CA PHE A 86 -0.53 1.77 8.80
C PHE A 86 -0.58 2.48 10.16
N LEU A 87 0.16 3.58 10.33
CA LEU A 87 0.18 4.32 11.60
C LEU A 87 -1.19 4.86 11.98
N VAL A 88 -1.94 5.39 11.01
CA VAL A 88 -3.32 5.86 11.24
C VAL A 88 -4.23 4.70 11.65
N LEU A 89 -4.21 3.59 10.90
CA LEU A 89 -5.02 2.40 11.22
C LEU A 89 -4.66 1.82 12.59
N ALA A 90 -3.37 1.71 12.90
CA ALA A 90 -2.87 1.20 14.17
C ALA A 90 -3.31 2.11 15.32
N TYR A 91 -3.14 3.43 15.19
CA TYR A 91 -3.58 4.39 16.19
C TYR A 91 -5.09 4.27 16.48
N HIS A 92 -5.92 4.28 15.46
CA HIS A 92 -7.38 4.18 15.63
C HIS A 92 -7.83 2.82 16.18
N THR A 93 -7.11 1.74 15.85
CA THR A 93 -7.33 0.41 16.42
C THR A 93 -6.97 0.37 17.91
N LEU A 94 -5.83 0.96 18.29
CA LEU A 94 -5.34 0.99 19.68
C LEU A 94 -6.28 1.75 20.62
N ILE A 95 -6.91 2.81 20.14
CA ILE A 95 -7.91 3.58 20.91
C ILE A 95 -9.34 3.05 20.74
N SER A 96 -9.51 1.86 20.15
CA SER A 96 -10.81 1.19 19.94
C SER A 96 -11.83 1.97 19.10
N ASN A 97 -11.36 2.91 18.26
CA ASN A 97 -12.19 3.64 17.29
C ASN A 97 -12.38 2.88 15.97
N LEU A 98 -11.60 1.83 15.75
CA LEU A 98 -11.64 1.02 14.55
C LEU A 98 -11.51 -0.46 14.92
N HIS A 99 -12.38 -1.29 14.35
CA HIS A 99 -12.30 -2.73 14.55
C HIS A 99 -10.94 -3.27 14.06
N PRO A 100 -10.23 -4.14 14.83
CA PRO A 100 -8.89 -4.64 14.46
C PRO A 100 -8.80 -5.33 13.10
N PHE A 101 -9.91 -5.82 12.57
CA PHE A 101 -10.00 -6.38 11.21
C PHE A 101 -9.46 -5.41 10.15
N TYR A 102 -9.73 -4.11 10.29
CA TYR A 102 -9.27 -3.09 9.34
C TYR A 102 -7.76 -2.82 9.41
N LEU A 103 -7.04 -3.40 10.37
CA LEU A 103 -5.59 -3.29 10.45
C LEU A 103 -4.87 -4.24 9.46
N ILE A 104 -5.55 -5.29 9.00
CA ILE A 104 -5.02 -6.28 8.04
C ILE A 104 -4.40 -5.61 6.79
N PRO A 105 -5.12 -4.74 6.04
CA PRO A 105 -4.53 -4.04 4.90
C PRO A 105 -3.33 -3.18 5.29
N GLY A 106 -3.38 -2.51 6.45
CA GLY A 106 -2.26 -1.71 6.96
C GLY A 106 -0.99 -2.54 7.20
N VAL A 107 -1.11 -3.77 7.69
CA VAL A 107 0.03 -4.68 7.90
C VAL A 107 0.63 -5.13 6.56
N ILE A 108 -0.22 -5.40 5.57
CA ILE A 108 0.22 -5.70 4.21
C ILE A 108 1.00 -4.52 3.64
N ASP A 109 0.45 -3.31 3.75
CA ASP A 109 1.10 -2.06 3.34
C ASP A 109 2.47 -1.86 4.01
N LEU A 110 2.55 -2.04 5.33
CA LEU A 110 3.81 -1.90 6.05
C LEU A 110 4.86 -2.92 5.56
N THR A 111 4.43 -4.15 5.28
CA THR A 111 5.32 -5.19 4.73
C THR A 111 5.91 -4.74 3.39
N PHE A 112 5.11 -4.18 2.49
CA PHE A 112 5.59 -3.66 1.22
C PHE A 112 6.43 -2.39 1.36
N ALA A 113 6.11 -1.49 2.30
CA ALA A 113 6.95 -0.34 2.63
C ALA A 113 8.36 -0.77 3.06
N ILE A 114 8.47 -1.82 3.89
CA ILE A 114 9.76 -2.40 4.29
C ILE A 114 10.50 -2.97 3.07
N LEU A 115 9.82 -3.75 2.23
CA LEU A 115 10.40 -4.30 1.00
C LEU A 115 10.90 -3.19 0.06
N PHE A 116 10.18 -2.08 -0.04
CA PHE A 116 10.59 -0.92 -0.85
C PHE A 116 11.83 -0.22 -0.27
N GLY A 117 11.95 -0.14 1.06
CA GLY A 117 13.15 0.34 1.71
C GLY A 117 14.36 -0.56 1.42
N ILE A 118 14.17 -1.89 1.49
CA ILE A 118 15.20 -2.88 1.14
C ILE A 118 15.61 -2.73 -0.32
N PHE A 119 14.65 -2.56 -1.23
CA PHE A 119 14.91 -2.32 -2.66
C PHE A 119 15.81 -1.09 -2.88
N LEU A 120 15.46 0.06 -2.31
CA LEU A 120 16.24 1.29 -2.47
C LEU A 120 17.66 1.15 -1.92
N ASN A 121 17.82 0.52 -0.74
CA ASN A 121 19.14 0.26 -0.17
C ASN A 121 19.97 -0.70 -1.04
N SER A 122 19.36 -1.77 -1.55
CA SER A 122 20.01 -2.71 -2.46
C SER A 122 20.44 -2.04 -3.78
N TYR A 123 19.61 -1.14 -4.31
CA TYR A 123 19.91 -0.43 -5.55
C TYR A 123 21.10 0.51 -5.37
N ASN A 124 21.08 1.35 -4.32
CA ASN A 124 22.16 2.31 -4.04
C ASN A 124 23.52 1.61 -3.87
N ARG A 125 23.56 0.49 -3.14
CA ARG A 125 24.81 -0.29 -2.94
C ARG A 125 25.38 -0.83 -4.24
N THR A 126 24.52 -1.21 -5.17
CA THR A 126 24.95 -1.74 -6.48
C THR A 126 25.54 -0.63 -7.34
N GLN A 127 24.92 0.56 -7.31
CA GLN A 127 25.40 1.72 -8.06
C GLN A 127 26.76 2.22 -7.55
N THR A 128 26.96 2.33 -6.25
CA THR A 128 28.26 2.73 -5.66
C THR A 128 29.39 1.73 -5.90
N ALA A 129 29.07 0.47 -6.18
CA ALA A 129 30.08 -0.56 -6.49
C ALA A 129 30.51 -0.55 -7.97
N THR A 130 29.78 0.18 -8.82
CA THR A 130 30.05 0.31 -10.26
C THR A 130 30.67 1.66 -10.65
N GLU A 131 30.77 2.59 -9.69
CA GLU A 131 31.49 3.87 -9.81
C GLU A 131 32.94 3.72 -9.30
#